data_AF-A0A7R9UL60-F1
#
_entry.id   AF-A0A7R9UL60-F1
#
_cell.length_a   1.000
_cell.length_b   1.000
_cell.length_c   1.000
_cell.angle_alpha   90.00
_cell.angle_beta   90.00
_cell.angle_gamma   90.00
#
_symmetry.space_group_name_H-M   'P 1'
#
loop_
_entity.id
_entity.type
_entity.pdbx_description
1 polymer ?
#
loop_
_entity_poly.entity_id
_entity_poly.type
_entity_poly.pdbx_seq_one_letter_code
_entity_poly.pdbx_strand_id
1 'polypeptide(L)'
;PPFTGVEFDFSDACSEACVVSTFIVYSDAADGQWQLAVEAALTELRVLDAHGLSAAEVDAMRAAILADSRLRAQQASTPSVELLTLLMESDALRHTFTEPAHYDRALHAAADAVDLSAVNARMRD
;
A
#
# COMPACT_ATOMS: atom_id res chain seq x y z
N PRO A 1 -25.92 -6.47 1.75
CA PRO A 1 -25.02 -5.33 2.03
C PRO A 1 -25.04 -4.40 0.82
N PRO A 2 -24.90 -3.08 0.99
CA PRO A 2 -24.96 -2.12 -0.13
C PRO A 2 -23.75 -2.22 -1.08
N PHE A 3 -22.70 -2.94 -0.66
CA PHE A 3 -21.55 -3.29 -1.48
C PHE A 3 -21.38 -4.81 -1.52
N THR A 4 -20.78 -5.30 -2.60
CA THR A 4 -20.46 -6.72 -2.85
C THR A 4 -19.01 -7.05 -2.51
N GLY A 5 -18.16 -6.02 -2.33
CA GLY A 5 -16.77 -6.16 -1.92
C GLY A 5 -16.13 -4.81 -1.62
N VAL A 6 -15.02 -4.84 -0.88
CA VAL A 6 -14.15 -3.69 -0.63
C VAL A 6 -12.72 -4.16 -0.86
N GLU A 7 -11.96 -3.39 -1.62
CA GLU A 7 -10.56 -3.66 -1.89
C GLU A 7 -9.74 -2.42 -1.61
N PHE A 8 -8.61 -2.63 -0.93
CA PHE A 8 -7.61 -1.60 -0.73
C PHE A 8 -6.35 -2.07 -1.44
N ASP A 9 -6.05 -1.44 -2.57
CA ASP A 9 -4.85 -1.73 -3.34
C ASP A 9 -3.75 -0.74 -2.97
N PHE A 10 -2.57 -1.28 -2.69
CA PHE A 10 -1.37 -0.50 -2.45
C PHE A 10 -0.46 -0.74 -3.66
N SER A 11 -0.44 0.22 -4.58
CA SER A 11 0.59 0.25 -5.61
C SER A 11 1.88 0.76 -4.97
N ASP A 12 2.56 -0.15 -4.26
CA ASP A 12 3.95 0.00 -3.86
C ASP A 12 4.81 -0.53 -5.02
N ALA A 13 5.06 0.36 -5.97
CA ALA A 13 6.24 0.21 -6.78
C ALA A 13 7.44 0.60 -5.90
N CYS A 14 8.08 -0.40 -5.30
CA CYS A 14 9.29 -0.21 -4.47
C CYS A 14 10.38 0.60 -5.19
N SER A 15 10.30 0.74 -6.52
CA SER A 15 11.13 1.54 -7.41
C SER A 15 10.80 3.04 -7.47
N GLU A 16 9.55 3.44 -7.28
CA GLU A 16 9.08 4.78 -7.67
C GLU A 16 9.08 5.80 -6.52
N ALA A 17 9.33 5.36 -5.28
CA ALA A 17 9.14 6.17 -4.07
C ALA A 17 7.74 6.82 -3.99
N CYS A 18 6.78 6.25 -4.72
CA CYS A 18 5.40 6.67 -4.80
C CYS A 18 4.54 5.51 -4.30
N VAL A 19 3.62 5.81 -3.38
CA VAL A 19 2.55 4.90 -2.99
C VAL A 19 1.27 5.50 -3.51
N VAL A 20 0.62 4.78 -4.43
CA VAL A 20 -0.75 5.06 -4.82
C VAL A 20 -1.64 4.07 -4.08
N SER A 21 -2.39 4.58 -3.11
CA SER A 21 -3.40 3.81 -2.42
C SER A 21 -4.75 3.99 -3.11
N THR A 22 -5.34 2.89 -3.56
CA THR A 22 -6.65 2.88 -4.21
C THR A 22 -7.66 2.21 -3.30
N PHE A 23 -8.71 2.94 -2.94
CA PHE A 23 -9.86 2.40 -2.21
C PHE A 23 -11.00 2.13 -3.19
N ILE A 24 -11.35 0.85 -3.35
CA ILE A 24 -12.37 0.39 -4.29
C ILE A 24 -13.54 -0.20 -3.50
N VAL A 25 -14.74 0.29 -3.76
CA VAL A 25 -15.99 -0.28 -3.24
C VAL A 25 -16.79 -0.82 -4.40
N TYR A 26 -17.00 -2.13 -4.41
CA TYR A 26 -17.78 -2.82 -5.43
C TYR A 26 -19.26 -2.79 -5.06
N SER A 27 -20.13 -2.44 -6.00
CA SER A 27 -21.58 -2.42 -5.83
C SER A 27 -22.26 -3.31 -6.85
N ASP A 28 -23.46 -3.81 -6.51
CA ASP A 28 -24.39 -4.36 -7.50
C ASP A 28 -24.85 -3.24 -8.45
N ALA A 29 -25.18 -3.60 -9.70
CA ALA A 29 -25.66 -2.71 -10.75
C ALA A 29 -27.16 -2.37 -10.60
N ALA A 30 -27.86 -2.96 -9.63
CA ALA A 30 -29.24 -2.63 -9.33
C ALA A 30 -29.43 -1.14 -8.96
N ASP A 31 -30.55 -0.55 -9.40
CA ASP A 31 -30.87 0.86 -9.19
C ASP A 31 -30.78 1.26 -7.71
N GLY A 32 -30.01 2.30 -7.42
CA GLY A 32 -29.86 2.85 -6.07
C GLY A 32 -28.73 2.23 -5.23
N GLN A 33 -28.16 1.08 -5.62
CA GLN A 33 -27.14 0.40 -4.81
C GLN A 33 -25.78 1.12 -4.85
N TRP A 34 -25.40 1.67 -6.01
CA TRP A 34 -24.12 2.39 -6.12
C TRP A 34 -24.08 3.65 -5.25
N GLN A 35 -25.21 4.33 -5.06
CA GLN A 35 -25.29 5.49 -4.15
C GLN A 35 -25.04 5.05 -2.71
N LEU A 36 -25.63 3.95 -2.28
CA LEU A 36 -25.43 3.40 -0.93
C LEU A 36 -23.97 2.95 -0.72
N ALA A 37 -23.34 2.37 -1.74
CA ALA A 37 -21.93 2.01 -1.70
C ALA A 37 -21.02 3.25 -1.57
N VAL A 38 -21.33 4.33 -2.30
CA VAL A 38 -20.61 5.61 -2.19
C VAL A 38 -20.83 6.25 -0.81
N GLU A 39 -22.05 6.22 -0.28
CA GLU A 39 -22.34 6.75 1.06
C GLU A 39 -21.58 5.98 2.14
N ALA A 40 -21.51 4.65 2.03
CA ALA A 40 -20.70 3.82 2.93
C ALA A 40 -19.21 4.17 2.83
N ALA A 41 -18.67 4.27 1.61
CA ALA A 41 -17.28 4.67 1.35
C ALA A 41 -16.94 6.03 1.99
N LEU A 42 -17.80 7.04 1.78
CA LEU A 42 -17.62 8.36 2.35
C LEU A 42 -17.74 8.38 3.87
N THR A 43 -18.57 7.50 4.44
CA THR A 43 -18.70 7.37 5.89
C THR A 43 -17.42 6.81 6.50
N GLU A 44 -16.86 5.75 5.93
CA GLU A 44 -15.58 5.18 6.40
C GLU A 44 -14.43 6.17 6.26
N LEU A 45 -14.34 6.90 5.13
CA LEU A 45 -13.31 7.93 4.95
C LEU A 45 -13.41 9.05 5.98
N ARG A 46 -14.63 9.45 6.39
CA ARG A 46 -14.83 10.45 7.44
C ARG A 46 -14.46 9.92 8.82
N VAL A 47 -14.75 8.65 9.11
CA VAL A 47 -14.33 8.00 10.36
C VAL A 47 -12.80 7.95 10.42
N LEU A 48 -12.16 7.59 9.31
CA LEU A 48 -10.72 7.55 9.16
C LEU A 48 -10.09 8.94 9.36
N ASP A 49 -10.64 9.99 8.75
CA ASP A 49 -10.20 11.38 8.94
C ASP A 49 -10.33 11.84 10.41
N ALA A 50 -11.45 11.52 11.06
CA ALA A 50 -11.73 11.94 12.43
C ALA A 50 -10.89 11.20 13.49
N HIS A 51 -10.67 9.90 13.31
CA HIS A 51 -10.09 9.04 14.35
C HIS A 51 -8.67 8.55 14.05
N GLY A 52 -8.24 8.58 12.79
CA GLY A 52 -7.00 7.96 12.38
C GLY A 52 -7.09 6.44 12.34
N LEU A 53 -5.95 5.81 12.07
CA LEU A 53 -5.74 4.38 12.17
C LEU A 53 -5.49 3.97 13.64
N SER A 54 -5.77 2.72 13.94
CA SER A 54 -5.38 2.06 15.18
C SER A 54 -3.96 1.47 15.10
N ALA A 55 -3.35 1.24 16.27
CA ALA A 55 -2.03 0.59 16.36
C ALA A 55 -2.04 -0.80 15.70
N ALA A 56 -3.10 -1.58 15.91
CA ALA A 56 -3.23 -2.92 15.34
C ALA A 56 -3.29 -2.91 13.80
N GLU A 57 -3.94 -1.91 13.19
CA GLU A 57 -4.00 -1.75 11.74
C GLU A 57 -2.63 -1.38 11.16
N VAL A 58 -1.91 -0.46 11.82
CA VAL A 58 -0.54 -0.08 11.41
C VAL A 58 0.43 -1.25 11.55
N ASP A 59 0.33 -2.02 12.62
CA ASP A 59 1.17 -3.21 12.83
C ASP A 59 0.86 -4.30 11.80
N ALA A 60 -0.42 -4.52 11.48
CA ALA A 60 -0.83 -5.47 10.44
C ALA A 60 -0.31 -5.05 9.05
N MET A 61 -0.44 -3.77 8.69
CA MET A 61 0.09 -3.24 7.44
C MET A 61 1.62 -3.34 7.37
N ARG A 62 2.32 -2.97 8.45
CA ARG A 62 3.77 -3.13 8.56
C ARG A 62 4.17 -4.59 8.33
N ALA A 63 3.53 -5.53 9.00
CA ALA A 63 3.84 -6.95 8.85
C ALA A 63 3.63 -7.44 7.41
N ALA A 64 2.56 -7.00 6.74
CA ALA A 64 2.29 -7.34 5.34
C ALA A 64 3.37 -6.80 4.39
N ILE A 65 3.75 -5.52 4.53
CA ILE A 65 4.78 -4.88 3.72
C ILE A 65 6.14 -5.58 3.90
N LEU A 66 6.52 -5.89 5.14
CA LEU A 66 7.77 -6.58 5.44
C LEU A 66 7.78 -8.03 4.91
N ALA A 67 6.63 -8.71 4.91
CA ALA A 67 6.50 -10.04 4.33
C ALA A 67 6.66 -10.01 2.81
N ASP A 68 6.08 -9.01 2.14
CA ASP A 68 6.20 -8.85 0.69
C ASP A 68 7.64 -8.52 0.27
N SER A 69 8.32 -7.59 0.97
CA SER A 69 9.73 -7.27 0.70
C SER A 69 10.62 -8.51 0.82
N ARG A 70 10.35 -9.34 1.83
CA ARG A 70 11.10 -10.55 2.08
C ARG A 70 10.90 -11.59 0.98
N LEU A 71 9.69 -11.73 0.47
CA LEU A 71 9.37 -12.61 -0.66
C LEU A 71 10.11 -12.14 -1.92
N ARG A 72 10.06 -10.85 -2.24
CA ARG A 72 10.78 -10.26 -3.39
C ARG A 72 12.28 -10.47 -3.29
N ALA A 73 12.87 -10.29 -2.09
CA ALA A 73 14.28 -10.53 -1.85
C ALA A 73 14.70 -12.00 -2.10
N GLN A 74 13.83 -12.97 -1.79
CA GLN A 74 14.08 -14.38 -2.04
C GLN A 74 13.99 -14.75 -3.53
N GLN A 75 13.13 -14.05 -4.28
CA GLN A 75 12.92 -14.30 -5.71
C GLN A 75 14.01 -13.65 -6.59
N ALA A 76 14.71 -12.63 -6.07
CA ALA A 76 15.71 -11.86 -6.81
C ALA A 76 16.95 -12.66 -7.27
N SER A 77 17.18 -13.87 -6.75
CA SER A 77 18.27 -14.74 -7.22
C SER A 77 18.02 -15.31 -8.62
N THR A 78 16.79 -15.20 -9.13
CA THR A 78 16.40 -15.68 -10.46
C THR A 78 16.15 -14.48 -11.37
N PRO A 79 16.85 -14.37 -12.52
CA PRO A 79 16.51 -13.36 -13.52
C PRO A 79 15.05 -13.50 -13.94
N SER A 80 14.29 -12.43 -13.84
CA SER A 80 12.85 -12.42 -14.13
C SER A 80 12.45 -11.18 -14.93
N VAL A 81 11.30 -11.25 -15.59
CA VAL A 81 10.76 -10.09 -16.33
C VAL A 81 10.47 -8.95 -15.35
N GLU A 82 9.98 -9.27 -14.16
CA GLU A 82 9.70 -8.32 -13.08
C GLU A 82 10.96 -7.58 -12.63
N LEU A 83 12.09 -8.28 -12.46
CA LEU A 83 13.36 -7.65 -12.10
C LEU A 83 13.89 -6.73 -13.21
N LEU A 84 13.72 -7.12 -14.48
CA LEU A 84 14.07 -6.27 -15.62
C LEU A 84 13.18 -5.03 -15.68
N THR A 85 11.87 -5.18 -15.45
CA THR A 85 10.93 -4.07 -15.36
C THR A 85 11.35 -3.09 -14.27
N LEU A 86 11.68 -3.59 -13.06
CA LEU A 86 12.15 -2.77 -11.95
C LEU A 86 13.42 -1.98 -12.29
N LEU A 87 14.37 -2.61 -12.99
CA LEU A 87 15.60 -1.96 -13.44
C LEU A 87 15.31 -0.87 -14.48
N MET A 88 14.44 -1.17 -15.46
CA MET A 88 14.05 -0.24 -16.52
C MET A 88 13.26 0.96 -15.97
N GLU A 89 12.37 0.75 -15.02
CA GLU A 89 11.66 1.82 -14.31
C GLU A 89 12.62 2.71 -13.53
N SER A 90 13.56 2.11 -12.79
CA SER A 90 14.57 2.85 -12.04
C SER A 90 15.41 3.72 -12.97
N ASP A 91 15.82 3.21 -14.13
CA ASP A 91 16.56 3.97 -15.14
C ASP A 91 15.71 5.11 -15.74
N ALA A 92 14.46 4.83 -16.11
CA ALA A 92 13.53 5.80 -16.68
C ALA A 92 13.27 6.98 -15.74
N LEU A 93 13.14 6.73 -14.44
CA LEU A 93 12.94 7.75 -13.40
C LEU A 93 14.25 8.35 -12.87
N ARG A 94 15.41 7.88 -13.35
CA ARG A 94 16.75 8.24 -12.85
C ARG A 94 16.93 7.98 -11.34
N HIS A 95 16.28 6.94 -10.84
CA HIS A 95 16.45 6.46 -9.48
C HIS A 95 17.66 5.51 -9.40
N THR A 96 18.28 5.45 -8.21
CA THR A 96 19.32 4.44 -7.97
C THR A 96 18.65 3.08 -7.81
N PHE A 97 18.89 2.18 -8.75
CA PHE A 97 18.41 0.81 -8.63
C PHE A 97 18.95 0.19 -7.33
N THR A 98 18.04 -0.31 -6.50
CA THR A 98 18.38 -0.98 -5.24
C THR A 98 18.04 -2.45 -5.37
N GLU A 99 19.03 -3.32 -5.17
CA GLU A 99 18.81 -4.76 -5.21
C GLU A 99 17.75 -5.15 -4.16
N PRO A 100 16.81 -6.08 -4.47
CA PRO A 100 15.73 -6.44 -3.56
C PRO A 100 16.20 -6.89 -2.16
N ALA A 101 17.36 -7.57 -2.06
CA ALA A 101 17.94 -7.97 -0.77
C ALA A 101 18.54 -6.79 0.03
N HIS A 102 18.99 -5.73 -0.65
CA HIS A 102 19.36 -4.48 0.02
C HIS A 102 18.11 -3.74 0.49
N TYR A 103 17.09 -3.66 -0.37
CA TYR A 103 15.81 -3.04 -0.06
C TYR A 103 15.15 -3.66 1.18
N ASP A 104 15.04 -5.00 1.25
CA ASP A 104 14.49 -5.73 2.40
C ASP A 104 15.17 -5.34 3.72
N ARG A 105 16.50 -5.29 3.73
CA ARG A 105 17.28 -4.89 4.91
C ARG A 105 17.06 -3.43 5.30
N ALA A 106 17.06 -2.54 4.31
CA ALA A 106 16.82 -1.11 4.55
C ALA A 106 15.40 -0.89 5.10
N LEU A 107 14.42 -1.59 4.56
CA LEU A 107 13.02 -1.50 4.98
C LEU A 107 12.82 -2.01 6.40
N HIS A 108 13.42 -3.16 6.76
CA HIS A 108 13.40 -3.64 8.15
C HIS A 108 14.07 -2.67 9.13
N ALA A 109 15.17 -2.03 8.73
CA ALA A 109 15.83 -1.03 9.57
C ALA A 109 14.98 0.25 9.73
N ALA A 110 14.21 0.63 8.71
CA ALA A 110 13.35 1.80 8.73
C ALA A 110 11.99 1.55 9.39
N ALA A 111 11.51 0.30 9.42
CA ALA A 111 10.18 -0.05 9.93
C ALA A 111 9.98 0.47 11.36
N ASP A 112 10.97 0.30 12.23
CA ASP A 112 10.91 0.73 13.63
C ASP A 112 10.80 2.25 13.81
N ALA A 113 11.15 3.04 12.79
CA ALA A 113 11.00 4.49 12.80
C ALA A 113 9.57 4.96 12.48
N VAL A 114 8.70 4.07 11.98
CA VAL A 114 7.29 4.41 11.70
C VAL A 114 6.52 4.39 13.02
N ASP A 115 5.97 5.54 13.40
CA ASP A 115 5.13 5.68 14.59
C ASP A 115 3.68 5.98 14.21
N LEU A 116 2.73 5.49 15.01
CA LEU A 116 1.30 5.69 14.80
C LEU A 116 0.94 7.18 14.72
N SER A 117 1.55 8.01 15.58
CA SER A 117 1.25 9.44 15.60
C SER A 117 1.69 10.13 14.30
N ALA A 118 2.83 9.71 13.75
CA ALA A 118 3.35 10.23 12.48
C ALA A 118 2.49 9.79 11.30
N VAL A 119 2.04 8.53 11.27
CA VAL A 119 1.13 8.03 10.23
C VAL A 119 -0.19 8.79 10.25
N ASN A 120 -0.81 8.93 11.42
CA ASN A 120 -2.08 9.64 11.56
C ASN A 120 -1.96 11.15 11.32
N ALA A 121 -0.80 11.75 11.57
CA ALA A 121 -0.54 13.14 11.18
C ALA A 121 -0.49 13.27 9.66
N ARG A 122 0.25 12.39 8.97
CA ARG A 122 0.41 12.43 7.52
C ARG A 122 -0.89 12.17 6.75
N MET A 123 -1.80 11.40 7.32
CA MET A 123 -3.11 11.14 6.72
C MET A 123 -4.04 12.36 6.71
N ARG A 124 -3.78 13.35 7.57
CA ARG A 124 -4.56 14.59 7.67
C ARG A 124 -3.98 15.76 6.88
N ASP A 125 -2.79 15.60 6.30
CA ASP A 125 -2.12 16.58 5.42
C ASP A 125 -2.61 16.45 3.97
#